data_AF-S9VXR9-F1
#
_entry.id   AF-S9VXR9-F1
#
_cell.length_a   1.000
_cell.length_b   1.000
_cell.length_c   1.000
_cell.angle_alpha   90.00
_cell.angle_beta   90.00
_cell.angle_gamma   90.00
#
_symmetry.space_group_name_H-M   'P 1'
#
loop_
_entity.id
_entity.type
_entity.pdbx_description
1 polymer ?
#
loop_
_entity_poly.entity_id
_entity_poly.type
_entity_poly.pdbx_seq_one_letter_code
_entity_poly.pdbx_strand_id
1 'polypeptide(L)'
;MQAVADRYMDFLRRAEPSVYRRRRYLTGFHALPSLAPLHMHLLTMDLDSPCLKSKKHYNSFATFFFLTQPRVLSELQQRGYVGINQSVKELRQMEGQPMTCMWCGAPLKNMPAVKAHLPSCQQNQSLEP
;
A
#
# COMPACT_ATOMS: atom_id res chain seq x y z
N MET A 1 -13.90 -3.30 -10.25
CA MET A 1 -13.08 -2.60 -9.23
C MET A 1 -12.00 -1.74 -9.88
N GLN A 2 -11.15 -2.28 -10.75
CA GLN A 2 -10.11 -1.49 -11.43
C GLN A 2 -10.65 -0.26 -12.17
N ALA A 3 -11.67 -0.42 -13.02
CA ALA A 3 -12.28 0.70 -13.75
C ALA A 3 -12.83 1.84 -12.85
N VAL A 4 -13.23 1.53 -11.61
CA VAL A 4 -13.68 2.56 -10.65
C VAL A 4 -12.48 3.33 -10.11
N ALA A 5 -11.41 2.62 -9.77
CA ALA A 5 -10.15 3.24 -9.33
C ALA A 5 -9.54 4.10 -10.43
N ASP A 6 -9.50 3.60 -11.67
CA ASP A 6 -9.00 4.33 -12.84
C ASP A 6 -9.75 5.66 -13.02
N ARG A 7 -11.09 5.61 -13.05
CA ARG A 7 -11.93 6.80 -13.20
C ARG A 7 -11.75 7.80 -12.06
N TYR A 8 -11.60 7.32 -10.82
CA TYR A 8 -11.38 8.19 -9.67
C TYR A 8 -9.98 8.84 -9.72
N MET A 9 -8.95 8.09 -10.09
CA MET A 9 -7.61 8.64 -10.28
C MET A 9 -7.54 9.65 -11.43
N ASP A 10 -8.25 9.41 -12.52
CA ASP A 10 -8.37 10.36 -13.62
C ASP A 10 -9.08 11.64 -13.20
N PHE A 11 -10.11 11.54 -12.35
CA PHE A 11 -10.75 12.69 -11.74
C PHE A 11 -9.75 13.48 -10.87
N LEU A 12 -9.02 12.82 -9.96
CA LEU A 12 -8.02 13.47 -9.11
C LEU A 12 -6.90 14.14 -9.92
N ARG A 13 -6.44 13.50 -11.00
CA ARG A 13 -5.42 14.06 -11.90
C ARG A 13 -5.88 15.35 -12.59
N ARG A 14 -7.18 15.51 -12.85
CA ARG A 14 -7.75 16.74 -13.41
C ARG A 14 -8.03 17.79 -12.34
N ALA A 15 -8.53 17.37 -11.18
CA ALA A 15 -8.90 18.27 -10.09
C ALA A 15 -7.67 18.88 -9.39
N GLU A 16 -6.64 18.07 -9.14
CA GLU A 16 -5.42 18.47 -8.42
C GLU A 16 -4.16 17.97 -9.15
N PRO A 17 -3.87 18.51 -10.36
CA PRO A 17 -2.77 18.03 -11.20
C PRO A 17 -1.40 18.22 -10.54
N SER A 18 -1.22 19.24 -9.69
CA SER A 18 0.05 19.44 -8.95
C SER A 18 0.37 18.28 -8.00
N VAL A 19 -0.64 17.57 -7.51
CA VAL A 19 -0.49 16.47 -6.56
C VAL A 19 -0.45 15.13 -7.29
N TYR A 20 -1.41 14.88 -8.20
CA TYR A 20 -1.67 13.54 -8.71
C TYR A 20 -1.21 13.25 -10.14
N ARG A 21 -0.85 14.27 -10.94
CA ARG A 21 -0.62 14.14 -12.40
C ARG A 21 0.29 12.97 -12.76
N ARG A 22 1.38 12.77 -12.03
CA ARG A 22 2.36 11.69 -12.27
C ARG A 22 2.36 10.62 -11.20
N ARG A 23 1.45 10.64 -10.23
CA ARG A 23 1.45 9.66 -9.13
C ARG A 23 0.99 8.30 -9.65
N ARG A 24 1.81 7.29 -9.37
CA ARG A 24 1.40 5.89 -9.41
C ARG A 24 0.54 5.58 -8.19
N TYR A 25 -0.40 4.67 -8.35
CA TYR A 25 -1.33 4.27 -7.31
C TYR A 25 -1.47 2.77 -7.23
N LEU A 26 -1.95 2.29 -6.08
CA LEU A 26 -2.26 0.89 -5.82
C LEU A 26 -3.70 0.77 -5.37
N THR A 27 -4.26 -0.41 -5.64
CA THR A 27 -5.52 -0.86 -5.05
C THR A 27 -5.34 -2.22 -4.39
N GLY A 28 -6.13 -2.48 -3.36
CA GLY A 28 -6.01 -3.73 -2.61
C GLY A 28 -6.73 -3.72 -1.28
N PHE A 29 -6.43 -4.72 -0.45
CA PHE A 29 -7.04 -4.97 0.85
C PHE A 29 -5.97 -5.24 1.90
N HIS A 30 -6.26 -4.94 3.16
CA HIS A 30 -5.47 -5.50 4.25
C HIS A 30 -5.80 -6.98 4.45
N ALA A 31 -4.78 -7.81 4.69
CA ALA A 31 -4.96 -9.23 5.00
C ALA A 31 -5.76 -9.45 6.29
N LEU A 32 -5.66 -8.52 7.25
CA LEU A 32 -6.56 -8.43 8.41
C LEU A 32 -7.23 -7.05 8.42
N PRO A 33 -8.57 -6.96 8.28
CA PRO A 33 -9.25 -5.69 8.20
C PRO A 33 -9.28 -4.98 9.57
N SER A 34 -9.16 -3.65 9.56
CA SER A 34 -9.30 -2.80 10.75
C SER A 34 -10.75 -2.38 11.02
N LEU A 35 -11.64 -2.56 10.03
CA LEU A 35 -13.06 -2.24 10.09
C LEU A 35 -13.85 -3.51 9.76
N ALA A 36 -15.07 -3.64 10.31
CA ALA A 36 -15.90 -4.81 10.06
C ALA A 36 -16.29 -4.97 8.57
N PRO A 37 -16.68 -3.91 7.83
CA PRO A 37 -16.96 -4.04 6.41
C PRO A 37 -15.68 -4.26 5.60
N LEU A 38 -15.77 -5.14 4.60
CA LEU A 38 -14.75 -5.25 3.57
C LEU A 38 -14.60 -3.90 2.84
N HIS A 39 -13.39 -3.37 2.80
CA HIS A 39 -13.09 -2.10 2.15
C HIS A 39 -11.83 -2.22 1.31
N MET A 40 -11.92 -1.71 0.09
CA MET A 40 -10.78 -1.63 -0.81
C MET A 40 -10.05 -0.30 -0.58
N HIS A 41 -8.73 -0.35 -0.53
CA HIS A 41 -7.90 0.83 -0.52
C HIS A 41 -7.61 1.29 -1.95
N LEU A 42 -7.57 2.61 -2.14
CA LEU A 42 -6.97 3.29 -3.29
C LEU A 42 -6.03 4.35 -2.73
N LEU A 43 -4.74 4.21 -2.99
CA LEU A 43 -3.70 5.08 -2.43
C LEU A 43 -2.59 5.33 -3.44
N THR A 44 -1.98 6.50 -3.38
CA THR A 44 -0.75 6.78 -4.12
C THR A 44 0.41 6.01 -3.50
N MET A 45 1.39 5.66 -4.33
CA MET A 45 2.48 4.77 -3.92
C MET A 45 3.55 5.48 -3.08
N ASP A 46 3.55 6.81 -2.97
CA ASP A 46 4.59 7.57 -2.26
C ASP A 46 4.63 7.32 -0.75
N LEU A 47 3.52 6.90 -0.15
CA LEU A 47 3.36 6.74 1.30
C LEU A 47 3.87 7.96 2.09
N ASP A 48 3.69 9.17 1.55
CA ASP A 48 4.08 10.42 2.20
C ASP A 48 2.83 11.13 2.72
N SER A 49 2.55 10.92 4.02
CA SER A 49 1.38 11.50 4.67
C SER A 49 1.66 11.90 6.11
N PRO A 50 1.12 13.04 6.58
CA PRO A 50 1.15 13.38 8.01
C PRO A 50 0.42 12.34 8.87
N CYS A 51 -0.54 11.59 8.32
CA CYS A 51 -1.31 10.56 9.00
C CYS A 51 -0.59 9.19 9.08
N LEU A 52 0.49 9.02 8.34
CA LEU A 52 1.38 7.87 8.45
C LEU A 52 2.29 8.03 9.67
N LYS A 53 1.79 7.62 10.83
CA LYS A 53 2.38 7.94 12.16
C LYS A 53 3.00 6.76 12.88
N SER A 54 2.63 5.53 12.54
CA SER A 54 3.03 4.34 13.30
C SER A 54 3.65 3.29 12.38
N LYS A 55 4.48 2.42 12.98
CA LYS A 55 5.03 1.23 12.34
C LYS A 55 3.92 0.38 11.70
N LYS A 56 2.82 0.20 12.42
CA LYS A 56 1.64 -0.53 11.96
C LYS A 56 1.07 0.08 10.67
N HIS A 57 0.85 1.40 10.63
CA HIS A 57 0.33 2.07 9.43
C HIS A 57 1.26 1.88 8.24
N TYR A 58 2.58 1.98 8.43
CA TYR A 58 3.52 1.81 7.33
C TYR A 58 3.51 0.37 6.82
N ASN A 59 3.72 -0.59 7.71
CA ASN A 59 3.82 -2.01 7.34
C ASN A 59 2.53 -2.55 6.73
N SER A 60 1.36 -2.02 7.11
CA SER A 60 0.08 -2.47 6.55
C SER A 60 -0.07 -2.17 5.06
N PHE A 61 0.67 -1.19 4.52
CA PHE A 61 0.69 -0.84 3.09
C PHE A 61 1.99 -1.25 2.39
N ALA A 62 3.12 -1.25 3.09
CA ALA A 62 4.45 -1.43 2.52
C ALA A 62 4.94 -2.88 2.48
N THR A 63 4.14 -3.85 2.94
CA THR A 63 4.53 -5.28 3.03
C THR A 63 3.47 -6.19 2.43
N PHE A 64 3.72 -7.51 2.41
CA PHE A 64 2.75 -8.52 1.97
C PHE A 64 1.45 -8.58 2.80
N PHE A 65 1.36 -7.81 3.89
CA PHE A 65 0.11 -7.56 4.60
C PHE A 65 -0.92 -6.83 3.69
N PHE A 66 -0.45 -6.04 2.72
CA PHE A 66 -1.29 -5.45 1.69
C PHE A 66 -1.49 -6.44 0.54
N LEU A 67 -2.71 -6.93 0.38
CA LEU A 67 -3.12 -7.79 -0.71
C LEU A 67 -3.46 -6.94 -1.93
N THR A 68 -2.52 -6.83 -2.87
CA THR A 68 -2.72 -6.05 -4.09
C THR A 68 -3.88 -6.62 -4.92
N GLN A 69 -4.64 -5.74 -5.57
CA GLN A 69 -5.75 -6.15 -6.44
C GLN A 69 -5.34 -7.16 -7.52
N PRO A 70 -4.18 -7.03 -8.20
CA PRO A 70 -3.73 -8.05 -9.16
C PRO A 70 -3.56 -9.43 -8.53
N ARG A 71 -2.98 -9.50 -7.31
CA ARG A 71 -2.86 -10.77 -6.56
C ARG A 71 -4.23 -11.33 -6.22
N VAL A 72 -5.12 -10.51 -5.66
CA VAL A 72 -6.48 -10.93 -5.28
C VAL A 72 -7.24 -11.48 -6.48
N LEU A 73 -7.22 -10.78 -7.63
CA LEU A 73 -7.91 -11.28 -8.83
C LEU A 73 -7.29 -12.57 -9.34
N SER A 74 -5.96 -12.65 -9.42
CA SER A 74 -5.26 -13.85 -9.87
C SER A 74 -5.65 -15.07 -9.02
N GLU A 75 -5.62 -14.94 -7.70
CA GLU A 75 -5.99 -16.01 -6.79
C GLU A 75 -7.48 -16.38 -6.91
N LEU A 76 -8.38 -15.41 -6.97
CA LEU A 76 -9.81 -15.68 -7.16
C LEU A 76 -10.08 -16.41 -8.49
N GLN A 77 -9.41 -16.03 -9.57
CA GLN A 77 -9.56 -16.67 -10.88
C GLN A 77 -9.00 -18.10 -10.90
N GLN A 78 -7.87 -18.34 -10.25
CA GLN A 78 -7.19 -19.63 -10.28
C GLN A 78 -7.81 -20.67 -9.36
N ARG A 79 -8.30 -20.26 -8.17
CA ARG A 79 -8.75 -21.20 -7.12
C ARG A 79 -10.10 -20.87 -6.49
N GLY A 80 -10.71 -19.72 -6.83
CA GLY A 80 -12.01 -19.30 -6.28
C GLY A 80 -11.96 -18.63 -4.91
N TYR A 81 -10.78 -18.47 -4.30
CA TYR A 81 -10.61 -17.81 -3.00
C TYR A 81 -9.26 -17.09 -2.87
N VAL A 82 -9.18 -16.12 -1.95
CA VAL A 82 -7.94 -15.45 -1.57
C VAL A 82 -7.31 -16.21 -0.41
N GLY A 83 -6.07 -16.64 -0.59
CA GLY A 83 -5.38 -17.51 0.36
C GLY A 83 -4.57 -16.67 1.32
N ILE A 84 -5.08 -16.57 2.55
CA ILE A 84 -4.38 -15.96 3.67
C ILE A 84 -3.94 -17.11 4.57
N ASN A 85 -2.84 -17.77 4.19
CA ASN A 85 -2.33 -18.99 4.83
C ASN A 85 -1.58 -18.67 6.14
N GLN A 86 -2.08 -17.71 6.91
CA GLN A 86 -1.51 -17.23 8.16
C GLN A 86 -2.62 -17.08 9.19
N SER A 87 -2.32 -17.46 10.43
CA SER A 87 -3.18 -17.17 11.57
C SER A 87 -3.27 -15.66 11.82
N VAL A 88 -4.34 -15.22 12.50
CA VAL A 88 -4.48 -13.82 12.94
C VAL A 88 -3.27 -13.35 13.76
N LYS A 89 -2.66 -14.25 14.55
CA LYS A 89 -1.44 -13.96 15.32
C LYS A 89 -0.26 -13.63 14.40
N GLU A 90 -0.02 -14.44 13.38
CA GLU A 90 1.06 -14.22 12.40
C GLU A 90 0.82 -12.94 11.58
N LEU A 91 -0.42 -12.69 11.16
CA LEU A 91 -0.77 -11.44 10.45
C LEU A 91 -0.48 -10.20 11.30
N ARG A 92 -0.83 -10.22 12.59
CA ARG A 92 -0.50 -9.12 13.52
C ARG A 92 1.00 -8.94 13.72
N GLN A 93 1.79 -10.01 13.66
CA GLN A 93 3.24 -9.92 13.74
C GLN A 93 3.85 -9.23 12.50
N MET A 94 3.26 -9.41 11.32
CA MET A 94 3.70 -8.73 10.10
C MET A 94 3.56 -7.20 10.21
N GLU A 95 2.53 -6.70 10.88
CA GLU A 95 2.40 -5.25 11.14
C GLU A 95 3.48 -4.73 12.12
N GLY A 96 3.99 -5.60 12.99
CA GLY A 96 5.03 -5.29 13.98
C GLY A 96 6.48 -5.49 13.51
N GLN A 97 6.68 -6.06 12.33
CA GLN A 97 8.01 -6.42 11.80
C GLN A 97 8.91 -5.18 11.58
N PRO A 98 10.24 -5.34 11.50
CA PRO A 98 11.15 -4.26 11.15
C PRO A 98 10.72 -3.58 9.84
N MET A 99 10.66 -2.25 9.83
CA MET A 99 10.28 -1.51 8.63
C MET A 99 11.43 -1.55 7.63
N THR A 100 11.12 -1.79 6.37
CA THR A 100 12.05 -1.69 5.24
C THR A 100 11.43 -0.84 4.16
N CYS A 101 12.25 -0.14 3.40
CA CYS A 101 11.78 0.63 2.25
C CYS A 101 11.13 -0.32 1.23
N MET A 102 9.87 -0.06 0.86
CA MET A 102 9.14 -0.89 -0.10
C MET A 102 9.77 -0.94 -1.51
N TRP A 103 10.68 -0.01 -1.83
CA TRP A 103 11.35 0.02 -3.13
C TRP A 103 12.76 -0.56 -3.08
N CYS A 104 13.63 -0.05 -2.20
CA CYS A 104 15.04 -0.46 -2.15
C CYS A 104 15.37 -1.49 -1.06
N GLY A 105 14.42 -1.86 -0.21
CA GLY A 105 14.62 -2.80 0.89
C GLY A 105 15.46 -2.27 2.07
N ALA A 106 15.92 -1.01 2.04
CA ALA A 106 16.74 -0.45 3.11
C ALA A 106 16.02 -0.48 4.47
N PRO A 107 16.70 -0.84 5.58
CA PRO A 107 16.08 -0.89 6.91
C PRO A 107 15.77 0.51 7.45
N LEU A 108 14.58 0.69 8.04
CA LEU A 108 14.07 1.96 8.54
C LEU A 108 13.76 1.85 10.04
N LYS A 109 14.59 2.47 10.88
CA LYS A 109 14.54 2.29 12.34
C LYS A 109 13.27 2.82 13.01
N ASN A 110 12.67 3.88 12.48
CA ASN A 110 11.50 4.55 13.04
C ASN A 110 10.77 5.38 11.96
N MET A 111 9.57 5.86 12.27
CA MET A 111 8.76 6.64 11.32
C MET A 111 9.42 7.93 10.82
N PRO A 112 10.17 8.70 11.64
CA PRO A 112 10.98 9.80 11.12
C PRO A 112 11.97 9.37 10.03
N ALA A 113 12.65 8.24 10.21
CA ALA A 113 13.55 7.69 9.20
C ALA A 113 12.81 7.27 7.93
N VAL A 114 11.59 6.70 8.05
CA VAL A 114 10.71 6.42 6.90
C VAL A 114 10.44 7.71 6.14
N LYS A 115 9.91 8.74 6.82
CA LYS A 115 9.53 10.02 6.19
C LYS A 115 10.71 10.74 5.54
N ALA A 116 11.90 10.64 6.11
CA ALA A 116 13.12 11.21 5.50
C ALA A 116 13.60 10.40 4.28
N HIS A 117 13.45 9.07 4.32
CA HIS A 117 13.96 8.19 3.28
C HIS A 117 13.09 8.16 2.03
N LEU A 118 11.76 8.03 2.16
CA LEU A 118 10.90 7.78 1.00
C LEU A 118 11.06 8.84 -0.11
N PRO A 119 11.06 10.16 0.18
CA PRO A 119 11.22 11.19 -0.86
C PRO A 119 12.61 11.22 -1.53
N SER A 120 13.64 10.67 -0.86
CA SER A 120 15.04 10.69 -1.32
C SER A 120 15.53 9.34 -1.86
N CYS A 121 14.68 8.31 -1.83
CA CYS A 121 15.03 6.97 -2.27
C CYS A 121 15.19 6.93 -3.80
N GLN A 122 16.39 6.58 -4.27
CA GLN A 122 16.71 6.51 -5.70
C GLN A 122 15.95 5.42 -6.47
N GLN A 123 15.42 4.43 -5.76
CA GLN A 123 14.58 3.38 -6.34
C GLN A 123 13.09 3.68 -6.17
N ASN A 124 12.72 4.85 -5.64
CA ASN A 124 11.31 5.21 -5.44
C ASN A 124 10.57 5.22 -6.79
N GLN A 125 9.58 4.36 -6.91
CA GLN A 125 8.75 4.25 -8.11
C GLN A 125 7.32 4.77 -7.90
N SER A 126 7.14 5.78 -7.06
CA SER A 126 5.82 6.39 -6.80
C SER A 126 5.35 7.33 -7.90
N LEU A 127 6.20 7.63 -8.86
CA LEU A 127 5.89 8.45 -10.03
C LEU A 127 5.94 7.61 -11.31
N GLU A 128 5.08 7.94 -12.27
CA GLU A 128 5.18 7.45 -13.65
C GLU A 128 6.48 7.98 -14.28
N PRO A 129 7.16 7.19 -15.15
CA PRO A 129 8.36 7.60 -15.87
C PRO A 129 8.26 8.97 -16.55
#